data_AF-A0A859QU92-F1
#
_entry.id   AF-A0A859QU92-F1
#
_cell.length_a   1.000
_cell.length_b   1.000
_cell.length_c   1.000
_cell.angle_alpha   90.00
_cell.angle_beta   90.00
_cell.angle_gamma   90.00
#
_symmetry.space_group_name_H-M   'P 1'
#
loop_
_entity.id
_entity.type
_entity.pdbx_description
1 polymer ?
#
loop_
_entity_poly.entity_id
_entity_poly.type
_entity_poly.pdbx_seq_one_letter_code
_entity_poly.pdbx_strand_id
1 'polypeptide(L)' 'MHKFTVTIRQHFEADTAEEAALLMYQELTKAPAPLDYSVADETGTATELTLDREEADEFASLDHTADPGNW' A
#
# COMPACT_ATOMS: atom_id res chain seq x y z
N MET A 1 1.18 -20.73 0.80
CA MET A 1 1.41 -19.28 1.04
C MET A 1 1.60 -18.63 -0.31
N HIS A 2 0.67 -17.77 -0.71
CA HIS A 2 0.79 -16.97 -1.93
C HIS A 2 1.55 -15.69 -1.59
N LYS A 3 2.53 -15.31 -2.42
CA LYS A 3 3.24 -14.04 -2.26
C LYS A 3 2.54 -12.98 -3.09
N PHE A 4 2.34 -11.83 -2.47
CA PHE A 4 1.82 -10.64 -3.14
C PHE A 4 2.83 -9.52 -3.02
N THR A 5 2.99 -8.76 -4.10
CA THR A 5 3.71 -7.48 -4.09
C THR A 5 2.68 -6.37 -4.02
N VAL A 6 2.71 -5.58 -2.95
CA VAL A 6 1.80 -4.45 -2.74
C VAL A 6 2.55 -3.16 -3.03
N THR A 7 2.04 -2.37 -3.97
CA THR A 7 2.64 -1.10 -4.39
C THR A 7 1.64 0.02 -4.19
N ILE A 8 2.06 1.14 -3.60
CA ILE A 8 1.24 2.35 -3.59
C ILE A 8 1.51 3.11 -4.88
N ARG A 9 0.45 3.49 -5.61
CA ARG A 9 0.57 4.24 -6.86
C ARG A 9 0.01 5.64 -6.67
N GLN A 10 0.90 6.63 -6.74
CA GLN A 10 0.54 8.04 -6.76
C GLN A 10 1.25 8.74 -7.92
N HIS A 11 0.60 9.78 -8.46
CA HIS A 11 1.15 10.57 -9.55
C HIS A 11 1.69 11.87 -8.98
N PHE A 12 2.98 12.12 -9.23
CA PHE A 12 3.66 13.36 -8.86
C PHE A 12 4.21 14.00 -10.12
N GLU A 13 4.08 15.33 -10.21
CA GLU A 13 4.85 16.11 -11.17
C GLU A 13 6.23 16.38 -10.56
N ALA A 14 7.27 15.82 -11.18
CA ALA A 14 8.65 15.93 -10.71
C ALA A 14 9.61 15.95 -11.90
N ASP A 15 10.75 16.62 -11.74
CA ASP A 15 11.77 16.70 -12.78
C ASP A 15 12.58 15.40 -12.90
N THR A 16 12.62 14.60 -11.82
CA THR A 16 13.35 13.33 -11.78
C THR A 16 12.60 12.23 -11.02
N ALA A 17 12.98 10.97 -11.28
CA ALA A 17 12.44 9.82 -10.54
C ALA A 17 12.83 9.83 -9.05
N GLU A 18 14.02 10.36 -8.72
CA GLU A 18 14.46 10.50 -7.33
C GLU A 18 13.60 11.53 -6.60
N GLU A 19 13.32 12.68 -7.23
CA GLU A 19 12.43 13.68 -6.67
C GLU A 19 11.01 13.14 -6.47
N ALA A 20 10.45 12.40 -7.45
CA ALA A 20 9.17 11.74 -7.30
C ALA A 20 9.15 10.76 -6.10
N ALA A 21 10.24 10.02 -5.87
CA ALA A 21 10.36 9.14 -4.71
C ALA A 21 10.44 9.91 -3.38
N LEU A 22 11.14 11.05 -3.36
CA LEU A 22 11.19 11.94 -2.19
C LEU A 22 9.82 12.57 -1.90
N LEU A 23 9.06 12.96 -2.93
CA LEU A 23 7.69 13.45 -2.80
C LEU A 23 6.77 12.37 -2.25
N MET A 24 6.88 11.14 -2.75
CA MET A 24 6.14 10.00 -2.22
C MET A 24 6.46 9.74 -0.74
N TYR A 25 7.74 9.76 -0.36
CA TYR A 25 8.15 9.64 1.04
C TYR A 25 7.56 10.78 1.89
N GLN A 26 7.63 12.02 1.41
CA GLN A 26 7.06 13.17 2.10
C GLN A 26 5.55 13.00 2.32
N GLU A 27 4.80 12.58 1.30
CA GLU A 27 3.36 12.33 1.38
C GLU A 27 3.04 11.32 2.48
N LEU A 28 3.74 10.17 2.48
CA LEU A 28 3.53 9.12 3.50
C LEU A 28 3.84 9.56 4.94
N THR A 29 4.69 10.58 5.12
CA THR A 29 5.02 11.10 6.46
C THR A 29 4.04 12.14 6.98
N LYS A 30 3.24 12.75 6.09
CA LYS A 30 2.36 13.89 6.44
C LYS A 30 0.89 13.56 6.27
N ALA A 31 0.56 12.71 5.31
CA ALA A 31 -0.79 12.32 4.98
C ALA A 31 -1.21 11.07 5.79
N PRO A 32 -2.53 10.83 5.92
CA PRO A 32 -3.04 9.53 6.34
C PRO A 32 -2.51 8.41 5.43
N ALA A 33 -2.53 7.17 5.92
CA ALA A 33 -2.16 6.01 5.13
C ALA A 33 -2.92 5.99 3.79
N PRO A 34 -2.26 5.66 2.67
CA PRO A 34 -2.91 5.49 1.38
C PRO A 34 -4.02 4.44 1.46
N LEU A 35 -5.05 4.60 0.63
CA LEU A 35 -6.12 3.61 0.49
C LEU A 35 -6.04 2.88 -0.84
N ASP A 36 -5.36 3.46 -1.84
CA ASP A 36 -5.24 2.89 -3.18
C ASP A 36 -3.92 2.13 -3.33
N TYR A 37 -4.03 0.85 -3.65
CA TYR A 37 -2.91 -0.07 -3.79
C TYR A 37 -3.03 -0.90 -5.07
N SER A 38 -1.89 -1.11 -5.72
CA SER A 38 -1.74 -2.09 -6.79
C SER A 38 -1.15 -3.37 -6.19
N VAL A 39 -1.92 -4.46 -6.22
CA VAL A 39 -1.55 -5.76 -5.65
C VAL A 39 -1.27 -6.74 -6.77
N ALA A 40 -0.02 -7.16 -6.91
CA ALA A 40 0.41 -8.14 -7.89
C ALA A 40 0.65 -9.51 -7.25
N ASP A 41 0.11 -10.56 -7.87
CA ASP A 41 0.35 -11.95 -7.49
C ASP A 41 1.71 -12.49 -8.02
N GLU A 42 2.00 -13.76 -7.74
CA GLU A 42 3.23 -14.44 -8.17
C GLU A 42 3.33 -14.59 -9.70
N THR A 43 2.22 -14.47 -10.42
CA THR A 43 2.18 -14.50 -11.89
C THR A 43 2.43 -13.13 -12.51
N GLY A 44 2.52 -12.08 -11.68
CA GLY A 44 2.69 -10.70 -12.10
C GLY A 44 1.36 -10.02 -12.48
N THR A 45 0.23 -10.66 -12.22
CA THR A 45 -1.09 -10.07 -12.49
C THR A 45 -1.40 -9.06 -11.38
N ALA A 46 -1.45 -7.77 -11.74
CA ALA A 46 -1.76 -6.70 -10.81
C ALA A 46 -3.25 -6.34 -10.82
N THR A 47 -3.84 -6.19 -9.64
CA THR A 47 -5.19 -5.67 -9.43
C THR A 47 -5.09 -4.39 -8.61
N GLU A 48 -5.83 -3.36 -9.01
CA GLU A 48 -5.96 -2.14 -8.22
C GLU A 48 -7.06 -2.33 -7.18
N LEU A 49 -6.76 -2.04 -5.93
CA LEU A 49 -7.66 -2.14 -4.78
C LEU A 49 -7.70 -0.80 -4.06
N THR A 50 -8.91 -0.36 -3.74
CA THR A 50 -9.16 0.78 -2.86
C THR A 50 -9.72 0.25 -1.55
N LEU A 51 -9.01 0.48 -0.45
CA LEU A 51 -9.44 0.08 0.88
C LEU A 51 -10.48 1.06 1.44
N ASP A 52 -11.40 0.54 2.25
CA ASP A 52 -12.18 1.37 3.15
C ASP A 52 -11.30 1.80 4.34
N ARG A 53 -11.38 3.08 4.71
CA ARG A 53 -10.54 3.62 5.77
C ARG A 53 -10.88 3.06 7.15
N GLU A 54 -12.17 2.89 7.43
CA GLU A 54 -12.62 2.36 8.72
C GLU A 54 -12.18 0.92 8.89
N GLU A 55 -12.37 0.09 7.86
CA GLU A 55 -11.91 -1.31 7.85
C GLU A 55 -10.39 -1.42 7.96
N ALA A 56 -9.64 -0.56 7.25
CA ALA A 56 -8.18 -0.55 7.31
C ALA A 56 -7.65 -0.09 8.68
N ASP A 57 -8.27 0.92 9.29
CA ASP A 57 -7.91 1.40 10.64
C ASP A 57 -8.27 0.36 11.71
N GLU A 58 -9.41 -0.32 11.58
CA GLU A 58 -9.78 -1.45 12.45
C GLU A 58 -8.73 -2.56 12.33
N PHE A 59 -8.38 -2.97 11.10
CA PHE A 59 -7.36 -3.98 10.85
C PHE A 59 -5.99 -3.58 11.41
N ALA A 60 -5.60 -2.31 11.29
CA ALA A 60 -4.34 -1.79 11.83
C ALA A 60 -4.33 -1.71 13.38
N SER A 61 -5.49 -1.53 13.99
CA SER A 61 -5.65 -1.48 15.44
C SER A 61 -5.64 -2.87 16.10
N LEU A 62 -5.96 -3.91 15.34
CA LEU A 62 -5.89 -5.29 15.77
C LEU A 62 -4.43 -5.77 15.69
N ASP A 63 -3.90 -6.31 16.79
CA ASP A 63 -2.54 -6.85 16.84
C ASP A 63 -2.48 -8.22 16.13
N HIS A 64 -2.31 -8.20 14.80
CA HIS A 64 -2.16 -9.39 13.96
C HIS A 64 -0.69 -9.85 13.82
N THR A 65 0.22 -9.44 14.73
CA THR A 65 1.64 -9.82 14.64
C THR A 65 1.92 -11.31 14.85
N ALA A 66 0.90 -12.17 15.07
CA ALA A 66 1.12 -13.53 15.54
C ALA A 66 0.34 -14.69 14.87
N ASP A 67 -0.41 -14.53 13.76
CA ASP A 67 -0.98 -15.74 13.12
C ASP A 67 -1.16 -15.68 11.60
N PRO A 68 -0.27 -16.31 10.80
CA PRO A 68 -0.43 -16.47 9.36
C PRO A 68 -1.49 -17.53 8.97
N GLY A 69 -2.20 -18.11 9.95
CA GLY A 69 -3.00 -19.31 9.80
C GLY A 69 -4.52 -19.15 9.71
N ASN A 70 -5.09 -17.95 9.67
CA ASN A 70 -6.55 -17.79 9.59
C ASN A 70 -6.99 -16.76 8.55
N TRP A 71 -6.78 -17.11 7.28
CA TRP A 71 -7.44 -16.55 6.12
C TRP A 71 -7.73 -17.68 5.14
#